data_AF-A0A934ZWS8-F1
#
_entry.id   AF-A0A934ZWS8-F1
#
_cell.length_a   1.000
_cell.length_b   1.000
_cell.length_c   1.000
_cell.angle_alpha   90.00
_cell.angle_beta   90.00
_cell.angle_gamma   90.00
#
_symmetry.space_group_name_H-M   'P 1'
#
loop_
_entity.id
_entity.type
_entity.pdbx_description
1 polymer ?
#
loop_
_entity_poly.entity_id
_entity_poly.type
_entity_poly.pdbx_seq_one_letter_code
_entity_poly.pdbx_strand_id
1 'polypeptide(L)'
;MTHIIDNWRQDHANFSQLLDLLEAQVKRFLEAQTPNYDLMSDILYYMTHYPDIFHHPKEDLVSARAKELDASAGVVVDELMRQHVVLRESGEKLFELIQGILAG
;
A
#
# COMPACT_ATOMS: atom_id res chain seq x y z
N MET A 1 -9.13 -6.88 -24.57
CA MET A 1 -9.62 -6.04 -23.45
C MET A 1 -8.88 -6.51 -22.23
N THR A 2 -8.02 -5.70 -21.63
CA THR A 2 -7.41 -6.05 -20.34
C THR A 2 -8.50 -5.94 -19.28
N HIS A 3 -8.78 -7.04 -18.57
CA HIS A 3 -9.78 -7.02 -17.51
C HIS A 3 -9.23 -6.22 -16.33
N ILE A 4 -10.02 -5.30 -15.76
CA ILE A 4 -9.61 -4.43 -14.65
C ILE A 4 -9.02 -5.21 -13.45
N ILE A 5 -9.53 -6.42 -13.22
CA ILE A 5 -9.04 -7.34 -12.18
C ILE A 5 -7.60 -7.80 -12.45
N ASP A 6 -7.21 -8.03 -13.70
CA ASP A 6 -5.84 -8.42 -14.04
C ASP A 6 -4.86 -7.27 -13.80
N ASN A 7 -5.29 -6.03 -14.05
CA ASN A 7 -4.48 -4.86 -13.72
C ASN A 7 -4.29 -4.74 -12.19
N TRP A 8 -5.34 -4.95 -11.40
CA TRP A 8 -5.22 -4.92 -9.94
C TRP A 8 -4.33 -6.03 -9.39
N ARG A 9 -4.40 -7.23 -9.97
CA ARG A 9 -3.48 -8.32 -9.62
C ARG A 9 -2.03 -7.93 -9.91
N GLN A 10 -1.78 -7.25 -11.03
CA GLN A 10 -0.45 -6.76 -11.35
C GLN A 10 -0.01 -5.65 -10.39
N ASP A 11 -0.90 -4.72 -10.04
CA ASP A 11 -0.63 -3.68 -9.04
C ASP A 11 -0.24 -4.32 -7.70
N HIS A 12 -1.03 -5.30 -7.22
CA HIS A 12 -0.74 -6.02 -5.96
C HIS A 12 0.58 -6.79 -6.02
N ALA A 13 0.91 -7.42 -7.17
CA ALA A 13 2.20 -8.07 -7.36
C ALA A 13 3.37 -7.07 -7.28
N ASN A 14 3.19 -5.87 -7.85
CA ASN A 14 4.18 -4.80 -7.76
C ASN A 14 4.30 -4.27 -6.32
N PHE A 15 3.17 -4.07 -5.62
CA PHE A 15 3.16 -3.65 -4.22
C PHE A 15 3.92 -4.63 -3.33
N SER A 16 3.69 -5.94 -3.51
CA SER A 16 4.43 -6.97 -2.78
C SER A 16 5.95 -6.85 -2.97
N GLN A 17 6.41 -6.67 -4.21
CA GLN A 17 7.84 -6.51 -4.50
C GLN A 17 8.44 -5.27 -3.84
N LEU A 18 7.70 -4.15 -3.84
CA LEU A 18 8.14 -2.92 -3.18
C LEU A 18 8.18 -3.07 -1.66
N LEU A 19 7.22 -3.78 -1.07
CA LEU A 19 7.21 -4.08 0.36
C LEU A 19 8.35 -5.01 0.76
N ASP A 20 8.68 -6.01 -0.05
CA ASP A 20 9.85 -6.88 0.19
C ASP A 20 11.16 -6.05 0.20
N LEU A 21 11.30 -5.08 -0.71
CA LEU A 21 12.44 -4.17 -0.75
C LEU A 21 12.49 -3.24 0.47
N LEU A 22 11.32 -2.71 0.89
CA LEU A 22 11.22 -1.88 2.08
C LEU A 22 11.59 -2.68 3.34
N GLU A 23 11.07 -3.90 3.48
CA GLU A 23 11.40 -4.80 4.59
C GLU A 23 12.90 -5.10 4.67
N ALA A 24 13.55 -5.32 3.52
CA ALA A 24 14.99 -5.49 3.47
C ALA A 24 15.74 -4.26 4.00
N GLN A 25 15.29 -3.04 3.71
CA GLN A 25 15.91 -1.83 4.26
C GLN A 25 15.64 -1.66 5.77
N VAL A 26 14.41 -1.95 6.22
CA VAL A 26 14.06 -1.95 7.65
C VAL A 26 14.92 -2.95 8.43
N LYS A 27 15.14 -4.15 7.88
CA LYS A 27 16.02 -5.14 8.49
C LYS A 27 17.44 -4.63 8.66
N ARG A 28 18.01 -3.97 7.64
CA ARG A 28 19.33 -3.35 7.72
C ARG A 28 19.41 -2.31 8.84
N PHE A 29 18.36 -1.49 8.99
CA PHE A 29 18.25 -0.52 10.09
C PHE A 29 18.31 -1.23 11.47
N LEU A 30 17.49 -2.26 11.66
CA LEU A 30 17.41 -3.02 12.92
C LEU A 30 18.73 -3.73 13.26
N GLU A 31 19.50 -4.11 12.24
CA GLU A 31 20.84 -4.71 12.39
C GLU A 31 21.96 -3.66 12.58
N ALA A 32 21.60 -2.40 12.86
CA ALA A 32 22.52 -1.27 13.00
C ALA A 32 23.42 -1.03 11.75
N GLN A 33 22.97 -1.47 10.58
CA GLN A 33 23.57 -1.13 9.29
C GLN A 33 22.88 0.12 8.72
N THR A 34 23.52 0.78 7.75
CA THR A 34 22.98 1.98 7.09
C THR A 34 21.97 1.62 6.00
N PRO A 35 20.65 1.82 6.17
CA PRO A 35 19.64 1.59 5.14
C PRO A 35 19.79 2.55 3.96
N ASN A 36 19.20 2.22 2.82
CA ASN A 36 19.02 3.20 1.74
C ASN A 36 17.72 3.99 1.97
N TYR A 37 17.81 5.13 2.67
CA TYR A 37 16.65 5.96 3.01
C TYR A 37 16.01 6.63 1.78
N ASP A 38 16.77 6.95 0.73
CA ASP A 38 16.23 7.47 -0.52
C ASP A 38 15.33 6.42 -1.20
N LEU A 39 15.77 5.16 -1.26
CA LEU A 39 14.95 4.06 -1.78
C LEU A 39 13.68 3.85 -0.94
N MET A 40 13.81 3.90 0.40
CA MET A 40 12.64 3.79 1.29
C MET A 40 11.65 4.93 1.03
N SER A 41 12.15 6.15 0.84
CA SER A 41 11.36 7.33 0.48
C SER A 41 10.63 7.12 -0.85
N ASP A 42 11.32 6.68 -1.90
CA ASP A 42 10.71 6.46 -3.22
C ASP A 42 9.60 5.39 -3.17
N ILE A 43 9.85 4.29 -2.46
CA ILE A 43 8.86 3.23 -2.25
C ILE A 43 7.64 3.79 -1.53
N LEU A 44 7.84 4.48 -0.40
CA LEU A 44 6.75 5.01 0.41
C LEU A 44 5.97 6.12 -0.31
N TYR A 45 6.65 6.97 -1.06
CA TYR A 45 6.01 7.96 -1.94
C TYR A 45 5.08 7.26 -2.93
N TYR A 46 5.57 6.24 -3.64
CA TYR A 46 4.73 5.48 -4.55
C TYR A 46 3.54 4.84 -3.83
N MET A 47 3.78 4.14 -2.73
CA MET A 47 2.77 3.40 -1.96
C MET A 47 1.71 4.29 -1.30
N THR A 48 2.00 5.57 -1.05
CA THR A 48 1.06 6.53 -0.43
C THR A 48 0.37 7.44 -1.45
N HIS A 49 0.83 7.47 -2.70
CA HIS A 49 0.25 8.33 -3.74
C HIS A 49 -0.49 7.52 -4.80
N TYR A 50 0.15 6.49 -5.37
CA TYR A 50 -0.46 5.76 -6.48
C TYR A 50 -1.66 4.91 -6.04
N PRO A 51 -1.55 4.02 -5.02
CA PRO A 51 -2.67 3.18 -4.62
C PRO A 51 -3.90 4.00 -4.20
N ASP A 52 -3.68 5.04 -3.39
CA ASP A 52 -4.76 5.86 -2.83
C ASP A 52 -5.48 6.72 -3.87
N ILE A 53 -4.80 7.16 -4.93
CA ILE A 53 -5.41 8.01 -5.96
C ILE A 53 -6.02 7.15 -7.09
N PHE A 54 -5.37 6.06 -7.47
CA PHE A 54 -5.69 5.36 -8.73
C PHE A 54 -6.16 3.91 -8.56
N HIS A 55 -5.82 3.23 -7.47
CA HIS A 55 -6.13 1.81 -7.25
C HIS A 55 -7.31 1.64 -6.29
N HIS A 56 -7.14 2.00 -5.01
CA HIS A 56 -8.13 1.81 -3.95
C HIS A 56 -9.52 2.36 -4.31
N PRO A 57 -9.67 3.58 -4.87
CA PRO A 57 -11.01 4.10 -5.19
C PRO A 57 -11.82 3.22 -6.15
N LYS A 58 -11.14 2.47 -7.03
CA LYS A 58 -11.82 1.57 -7.97
C LYS A 58 -12.15 0.23 -7.32
N GLU A 59 -11.25 -0.30 -6.49
CA GLU A 59 -11.46 -1.54 -5.73
C GLU A 59 -12.58 -1.37 -4.69
N ASP A 60 -12.65 -0.20 -4.04
CA ASP A 60 -13.69 0.15 -3.08
C ASP A 60 -15.09 0.12 -3.72
N LEU A 61 -15.23 0.65 -4.94
CA LEU A 61 -16.50 0.62 -5.69
C LEU A 61 -16.94 -0.82 -6.04
N VAL A 62 -16.00 -1.67 -6.44
CA VAL A 62 -16.28 -3.08 -6.75
C VAL A 62 -16.61 -3.85 -5.48
N SER A 63 -15.91 -3.58 -4.37
CA SER A 63 -16.16 -4.18 -3.07
C SER A 63 -17.54 -3.81 -2.52
N ALA A 64 -17.93 -2.53 -2.64
CA ALA A 64 -19.27 -2.08 -2.28
C ALA A 64 -20.35 -2.80 -3.12
N ARG A 65 -20.13 -2.94 -4.43
CA ARG A 65 -21.05 -3.68 -5.30
C ARG A 65 -21.11 -5.18 -4.97
N ALA A 66 -19.98 -5.79 -4.61
CA ALA A 66 -19.95 -7.18 -4.18
C ALA A 66 -20.80 -7.41 -2.92
N LYS A 67 -20.73 -6.48 -1.94
CA LYS A 67 -21.55 -6.51 -0.72
C LYS A 67 -23.05 -6.39 -1.01
N GLU A 68 -23.46 -5.63 -2.03
CA GLU A 68 -24.86 -5.54 -2.46
C GLU A 68 -25.36 -6.83 -3.12
N LEU A 69 -24.47 -7.56 -3.82
CA LEU A 69 -24.81 -8.78 -4.55
C LEU A 69 -24.79 -10.03 -3.67
N ASP A 70 -23.91 -10.04 -2.66
CA ASP A 70 -23.75 -11.15 -1.72
C ASP A 70 -23.55 -10.62 -0.30
N ALA A 71 -24.59 -10.75 0.53
CA ALA A 71 -24.56 -10.32 1.91
C ALA A 71 -23.49 -11.04 2.75
N SER A 72 -23.07 -12.25 2.35
CA SER A 72 -22.02 -13.00 3.06
C SER A 72 -20.63 -12.36 2.91
N ALA A 73 -20.42 -11.57 1.86
CA ALA A 73 -19.19 -10.82 1.63
C ALA A 73 -19.04 -9.60 2.55
N GLY A 74 -20.11 -9.17 3.24
CA GLY A 74 -20.15 -7.91 3.97
C GLY A 74 -19.05 -7.75 5.03
N VAL A 75 -18.80 -8.79 5.83
CA VAL A 75 -17.75 -8.77 6.88
C VAL A 75 -16.36 -8.62 6.26
N VAL A 76 -16.09 -9.32 5.16
CA VAL A 76 -14.78 -9.28 4.49
C VAL A 76 -14.56 -7.91 3.85
N VAL A 77 -15.57 -7.39 3.15
CA VAL A 77 -15.51 -6.07 2.51
C VAL A 77 -15.28 -4.96 3.56
N ASP A 78 -16.00 -5.00 4.68
CA ASP A 78 -15.85 -3.97 5.72
C ASP A 78 -14.45 -3.98 6.34
N GLU A 79 -13.85 -5.16 6.53
CA GLU A 79 -12.47 -5.26 7.00
C GLU A 79 -11.46 -4.78 5.95
N LEU A 80 -11.64 -5.11 4.67
CA LEU A 80 -10.76 -4.62 3.59
C LEU A 80 -10.77 -3.08 3.52
N MET A 81 -11.95 -2.47 3.58
CA MET A 81 -12.10 -1.01 3.61
C MET A 81 -11.37 -0.39 4.81
N ARG A 82 -11.47 -1.02 5.99
CA ARG A 82 -10.76 -0.56 7.19
C ARG A 82 -9.25 -0.68 7.01
N GLN A 83 -8.78 -1.75 6.39
CA GLN A 83 -7.35 -1.97 6.11
C GLN A 83 -6.79 -0.93 5.13
N HIS A 84 -7.54 -0.52 4.11
CA HIS A 84 -7.13 0.56 3.20
C HIS A 84 -6.84 1.87 3.96
N VAL A 85 -7.70 2.25 4.90
CA VAL A 85 -7.48 3.44 5.74
C VAL A 85 -6.23 3.30 6.60
N VAL A 86 -6.04 2.14 7.25
CA VAL A 86 -4.87 1.90 8.11
C VAL A 86 -3.57 1.91 7.30
N LEU A 87 -3.57 1.32 6.10
CA LEU A 87 -2.42 1.30 5.20
C LEU A 87 -2.02 2.72 4.79
N ARG A 88 -2.98 3.55 4.40
CA ARG A 88 -2.76 4.96 4.09
C ARG A 88 -2.11 5.69 5.27
N GLU A 89 -2.74 5.65 6.44
CA GLU A 89 -2.26 6.40 7.61
C GLU A 89 -0.88 5.95 8.09
N SER A 90 -0.62 4.63 8.07
CA SER A 90 0.68 4.09 8.48
C SER A 90 1.78 4.39 7.46
N GLY A 91 1.44 4.34 6.16
CA GLY A 91 2.34 4.73 5.07
C GLY A 91 2.73 6.21 5.12
N GLU A 92 1.75 7.11 5.27
CA GLU A 92 1.98 8.56 5.38
C GLU A 92 2.89 8.88 6.57
N LYS A 93 2.61 8.31 7.75
CA LYS A 93 3.45 8.51 8.95
C LYS A 93 4.88 8.03 8.75
N LEU A 94 5.07 6.84 8.16
CA LEU A 94 6.41 6.32 7.91
C LEU A 94 7.16 7.15 6.87
N PHE A 95 6.46 7.62 5.83
CA PHE A 95 7.03 8.52 4.83
C PHE A 95 7.54 9.82 5.47
N GLU A 96 6.74 10.47 6.31
CA GLU A 96 7.14 11.68 7.04
C GLU A 96 8.38 11.47 7.91
N LEU A 97 8.47 10.33 8.62
CA LEU A 97 9.65 9.99 9.44
C LEU A 97 10.91 9.84 8.57
N ILE A 98 10.80 9.18 7.42
CA ILE A 98 11.92 9.01 6.49
C ILE A 98 12.34 10.34 5.86
N GLN A 99 11.37 11.19 5.49
CA GLN A 99 11.66 12.54 5.01
C GLN A 99 12.39 13.38 6.07
N GLY A 100 12.00 13.27 7.34
CA GLY A 100 12.69 13.93 8.44
C GLY A 100 14.16 13.50 8.58
N ILE A 101 14.48 12.23 8.34
CA ILE A 101 15.87 11.71 8.33
C ILE A 101 16.65 12.29 7.16
N LEU A 102 16.05 12.36 5.96
CA LEU A 102 16.70 12.90 4.76
C LEU A 102 16.87 14.42 4.81
N ALA A 103 15.96 15.12 5.49
CA ALA A 103 15.97 16.57 5.59
C ALA A 103 17.04 17.14 6.53
N GLY A 104 17.60 16.32 7.44
CA GLY A 104 18.82 16.60 8.22
C GLY A 104 18.90 17.99 8.85
#